data_AF-A0A2C5YFW6-F1
#
_entry.id   AF-A0A2C5YFW6-F1
#
_cell.length_a   1.000
_cell.length_b   1.000
_cell.length_c   1.000
_cell.angle_alpha   90.00
_cell.angle_beta   90.00
_cell.angle_gamma   90.00
#
_symmetry.space_group_name_H-M   'P 1'
#
loop_
_entity.id
_entity.type
_entity.pdbx_description
1 polymer ?
#
loop_
_entity_poly.entity_id
_entity_poly.type
_entity_poly.pdbx_seq_one_letter_code
_entity_poly.pdbx_strand_id
1 'polypeptide(L)'
;MRLQTTGVVFGLLVGHVAAQDPGGWHWPRLNTSKPASETWPWHFGGPSNEWKSYTFKSRIPSTCVPYETYVQTAHEPRSTGKLKVPYMRPPPECRTFNSSAAEKVVEYMKAHMRDPDLARLFENSFSMPLDTTIKWFDPEKGLSFIVTGERDAQWMRDTELQLAHLYRVLPWDENLRNLFKSIIKTETRFLTNWTFCSAMQPPPESGLPPILNKDPTHKIVSDSMQLIPNHTVYECKWNVASLASFLRISRKYWEHTKDDSFVTPEWTEAVWRIMDVLNVQTRGKMLNEVTQFHFRKRASKPIAPWPRTPAK
;
A
#
# COMPACT_ATOMS: atom_id res chain seq x y z
N MET A 1 -33.79 -9.17 65.26
CA MET A 1 -33.69 -10.60 64.86
C MET A 1 -33.11 -10.64 63.45
N ARG A 2 -31.81 -10.91 63.30
CA ARG A 2 -31.12 -11.05 62.00
C ARG A 2 -30.13 -12.21 62.12
N LEU A 3 -30.41 -13.28 61.41
CA LEU A 3 -29.59 -14.43 61.02
C LEU A 3 -30.30 -14.95 59.75
N GLN A 4 -29.69 -15.52 58.73
CA GLN A 4 -28.34 -15.90 58.30
C GLN A 4 -28.53 -16.16 56.78
N THR A 5 -27.51 -16.06 55.93
CA THR A 5 -26.82 -17.28 55.48
C THR A 5 -25.38 -16.97 55.06
N THR A 6 -24.46 -17.56 55.84
CA THR A 6 -23.26 -18.31 55.44
C THR A 6 -22.38 -17.77 54.31
N GLY A 7 -21.19 -17.33 54.70
CA GLY A 7 -20.05 -17.14 53.81
C GLY A 7 -19.25 -18.41 53.56
N VAL A 8 -18.42 -18.33 52.51
CA VAL A 8 -17.12 -19.01 52.41
C VAL A 8 -16.15 -17.93 51.94
N VAL A 9 -15.21 -17.57 52.83
CA VAL A 9 -14.08 -16.69 52.53
C VAL A 9 -12.93 -17.59 52.09
N PHE A 10 -12.44 -17.41 50.86
CA PHE A 10 -11.13 -17.93 50.47
C PHE A 10 -10.20 -16.75 50.25
N GLY A 11 -9.12 -16.73 51.04
CA GLY A 11 -8.14 -15.66 51.09
C GLY A 11 -7.39 -15.49 49.76
N LEU A 12 -7.20 -14.23 49.39
CA LEU A 12 -6.23 -13.80 48.39
C LEU A 12 -4.81 -14.09 48.90
N LEU A 13 -4.24 -15.20 48.45
CA LEU A 13 -2.79 -15.38 48.41
C LEU A 13 -2.28 -14.70 47.14
N VAL A 14 -1.55 -13.61 47.32
CA VAL A 14 -0.79 -12.92 46.28
C VAL A 14 0.37 -13.82 45.87
N GLY A 15 0.14 -14.70 44.90
CA GLY A 15 1.18 -15.40 44.16
C GLY A 15 1.51 -14.61 42.90
N HIS A 16 2.73 -14.09 42.80
CA HIS A 16 3.28 -13.58 41.55
C HIS A 16 3.39 -14.74 40.55
N VAL A 17 2.40 -14.89 39.67
CA VAL A 17 2.55 -15.70 38.46
C VAL A 17 3.11 -14.77 37.39
N ALA A 18 4.42 -14.85 37.18
CA ALA A 18 5.06 -14.28 36.02
C ALA A 18 4.38 -14.84 34.77
N ALA A 19 3.82 -13.95 33.94
CA ALA A 19 3.38 -14.32 32.60
C ALA A 19 4.60 -14.88 31.86
N GLN A 20 4.60 -16.20 31.62
CA GLN A 20 5.56 -16.82 30.72
C GLN A 20 5.35 -16.23 29.33
N ASP A 21 6.40 -15.60 28.83
CA ASP A 21 6.52 -15.04 27.49
C ASP A 21 6.29 -16.17 26.47
N PRO A 22 5.20 -16.16 25.68
CA PRO A 22 4.92 -17.21 24.72
C PRO A 22 5.85 -17.02 23.53
N GLY A 23 7.05 -17.59 23.63
CA GLY A 23 7.99 -17.78 22.52
C GLY A 23 8.50 -16.48 21.90
N GLY A 24 9.67 -16.03 22.37
CA GLY A 24 10.44 -15.01 21.68
C GLY A 24 10.60 -15.36 20.20
N TRP A 25 10.13 -14.47 19.32
CA TRP A 25 10.31 -14.58 17.88
C TRP A 25 11.81 -14.58 17.57
N HIS A 26 12.40 -15.78 17.42
CA HIS A 26 13.77 -15.95 16.97
C HIS A 26 13.83 -15.73 15.46
N TRP A 27 14.02 -14.48 15.05
CA TRP A 27 14.29 -14.13 13.67
C TRP A 27 15.70 -14.60 13.25
N PRO A 28 15.88 -15.23 12.07
CA PRO A 28 17.19 -15.67 11.60
C PRO A 28 18.18 -14.50 11.54
N ARG A 29 19.42 -14.70 12.00
CA ARG A 29 20.49 -13.72 11.83
C ARG A 29 20.80 -13.60 10.34
N LEU A 30 20.50 -12.44 9.75
CA LEU A 30 21.00 -12.10 8.41
C LEU A 30 22.53 -12.08 8.46
N ASN A 31 23.15 -12.89 7.59
CA ASN A 31 24.60 -13.02 7.47
C ASN A 31 25.18 -11.70 6.94
N THR A 32 26.00 -11.02 7.74
CA THR A 32 26.47 -9.64 7.51
C THR A 32 27.69 -9.53 6.60
N SER A 33 28.00 -10.56 5.81
CA SER A 33 29.26 -10.64 5.04
C SER A 33 29.22 -9.98 3.66
N LYS A 34 28.06 -9.48 3.21
CA LYS A 34 27.94 -8.64 2.02
C LYS A 34 27.00 -7.45 2.28
N PRO A 35 27.31 -6.23 1.81
CA PRO A 35 26.37 -5.13 1.87
C PRO A 35 25.10 -5.54 1.11
N ALA A 36 23.94 -5.45 1.76
CA ALA A 36 22.64 -5.85 1.21
C ALA A 36 22.47 -5.36 -0.24
N SER A 37 22.93 -4.15 -0.53
CA SER A 37 22.93 -3.52 -1.86
C SER A 37 23.55 -4.33 -3.00
N GLU A 38 24.47 -5.27 -2.76
CA GLU A 38 25.12 -6.07 -3.81
C GLU A 38 24.42 -7.41 -4.10
N THR A 39 23.40 -7.76 -3.30
CA THR A 39 22.74 -9.09 -3.36
C THR A 39 21.30 -9.04 -3.84
N TRP A 40 20.71 -7.84 -3.98
CA TRP A 40 19.35 -7.70 -4.50
C TRP A 40 19.38 -7.45 -6.02
N PRO A 41 18.58 -8.17 -6.81
CA PRO A 41 18.55 -8.00 -8.28
C PRO A 41 17.95 -6.65 -8.73
N TRP A 42 17.58 -5.76 -7.80
CA TRP A 42 16.86 -4.52 -8.09
C TRP A 42 17.61 -3.30 -7.54
N HIS A 43 18.50 -2.73 -8.36
CA HIS A 43 18.97 -1.37 -8.14
C HIS A 43 17.91 -0.39 -8.65
N PHE A 44 17.11 0.22 -7.76
CA PHE A 44 16.32 1.41 -8.13
C PHE A 44 17.24 2.64 -8.19
N GLY A 45 17.97 2.66 -9.29
CA GLY A 45 18.81 3.71 -9.85
C GLY A 45 19.19 3.33 -11.28
N GLY A 46 18.39 2.44 -11.91
CA GLY A 46 18.53 2.05 -13.30
C GLY A 46 18.45 3.27 -14.23
N PRO A 47 18.90 3.14 -15.48
CA PRO A 47 18.89 4.25 -16.42
C PRO A 47 17.48 4.85 -16.52
N SER A 48 17.38 6.18 -16.59
CA SER A 48 16.11 6.94 -16.63
C SER A 48 15.11 6.51 -17.71
N ASN A 49 15.55 5.68 -18.65
CA ASN A 49 14.82 5.18 -19.80
C ASN A 49 14.52 3.67 -19.73
N GLU A 50 14.73 3.01 -18.59
CA GLU A 50 14.50 1.55 -18.45
C GLU A 50 13.08 1.15 -18.85
N TRP A 51 12.08 1.98 -18.54
CA TRP A 51 10.68 1.76 -18.95
C TRP A 51 10.52 1.62 -20.47
N LYS A 52 11.40 2.21 -21.29
CA LYS A 52 11.37 2.09 -22.76
C LYS A 52 11.73 0.70 -23.27
N SER A 53 12.32 -0.14 -22.42
CA SER A 53 12.56 -1.55 -22.73
C SER A 53 11.30 -2.42 -22.56
N TYR A 54 10.24 -1.86 -21.99
CA TYR A 54 8.96 -2.52 -21.78
C TYR A 54 7.86 -1.84 -22.60
N THR A 55 6.92 -2.64 -23.10
CA THR A 55 5.74 -2.14 -23.80
C THR A 55 4.55 -2.17 -22.86
N PHE A 56 3.93 -1.01 -22.63
CA PHE A 56 2.68 -0.96 -21.88
C PHE A 56 1.58 -1.71 -22.63
N LYS A 57 1.01 -2.72 -21.96
CA LYS A 57 -0.17 -3.45 -22.43
C LYS A 57 -1.36 -3.02 -21.58
N SER A 58 -2.20 -2.16 -22.15
CA SER A 58 -3.46 -1.76 -21.52
C SER A 58 -4.33 -2.99 -21.24
N ARG A 59 -4.97 -3.00 -20.06
CA ARG A 59 -5.95 -4.04 -19.69
C ARG A 59 -7.36 -3.72 -20.22
N ILE A 60 -7.57 -2.51 -20.73
CA ILE A 60 -8.83 -2.04 -21.31
C ILE A 60 -8.64 -1.70 -22.81
N PRO A 61 -9.68 -1.87 -23.65
CA PRO A 61 -9.66 -1.46 -25.05
C PRO A 61 -9.30 0.01 -25.25
N SER A 62 -8.62 0.33 -26.36
CA SER A 62 -8.30 1.73 -26.73
C SER A 62 -9.53 2.57 -27.07
N THR A 63 -10.68 1.94 -27.29
CA THR A 63 -11.98 2.59 -27.49
C THR A 63 -12.60 3.11 -26.19
N CYS A 64 -12.08 2.70 -25.03
CA CYS A 64 -12.57 3.17 -23.74
C CYS A 64 -12.20 4.64 -23.51
N VAL A 65 -13.20 5.43 -23.12
CA VAL A 65 -13.02 6.82 -22.75
C VAL A 65 -12.30 6.88 -21.38
N PRO A 66 -11.30 7.76 -21.20
CA PRO A 66 -10.69 7.98 -19.88
C PRO A 66 -11.74 8.30 -18.82
N TYR A 67 -11.59 7.75 -17.61
CA TYR A 67 -12.61 7.86 -16.58
C TYR A 67 -12.86 9.32 -16.18
N GLU A 68 -11.83 10.16 -16.17
CA GLU A 68 -11.89 11.60 -15.87
C GLU A 68 -12.80 12.36 -16.84
N THR A 69 -12.93 11.87 -18.08
CA THR A 69 -13.86 12.38 -19.08
C THR A 69 -15.23 11.75 -18.90
N TYR A 70 -15.29 10.44 -18.64
CA TYR A 70 -16.55 9.71 -18.42
C TYR A 70 -17.36 10.31 -17.27
N VAL A 71 -16.73 10.68 -16.16
CA VAL A 71 -17.43 11.19 -14.97
C VAL A 71 -17.99 12.61 -15.11
N GLN A 72 -17.70 13.32 -16.20
CA GLN A 72 -18.13 14.71 -16.39
C GLN A 72 -19.63 14.81 -16.76
N THR A 73 -20.26 13.70 -17.12
CA THR A 73 -21.67 13.65 -17.48
C THR A 73 -22.41 12.59 -16.67
N ALA A 74 -23.70 12.84 -16.44
CA ALA A 74 -24.58 11.89 -15.77
C ALA A 74 -25.02 10.80 -16.76
N HIS A 75 -24.89 9.51 -16.38
CA HIS A 75 -25.29 8.40 -17.24
C HIS A 75 -26.54 7.70 -16.74
N GLU A 76 -27.27 7.12 -17.69
CA GLU A 76 -28.38 6.21 -17.46
C GLU A 76 -27.87 4.77 -17.22
N PRO A 77 -28.64 3.91 -16.53
CA PRO A 77 -29.92 4.21 -15.89
C PRO A 77 -29.76 4.95 -14.56
N ARG A 78 -30.53 6.01 -14.35
CA ARG A 78 -30.66 6.66 -13.03
C ARG A 78 -31.35 5.74 -12.02
N SER A 79 -31.07 5.92 -10.74
CA SER A 79 -31.79 5.23 -9.66
C SER A 79 -33.29 5.54 -9.69
N THR A 80 -34.10 4.66 -9.11
CA THR A 80 -35.56 4.83 -9.05
C THR A 80 -36.02 5.78 -7.95
N GLY A 81 -35.13 6.16 -7.02
CA GLY A 81 -35.40 7.06 -5.90
C GLY A 81 -35.72 8.51 -6.32
N LYS A 82 -35.88 9.38 -5.33
CA LYS A 82 -36.30 10.78 -5.53
C LYS A 82 -35.21 11.62 -6.18
N LEU A 83 -33.95 11.36 -5.83
CA LEU A 83 -32.79 12.11 -6.29
C LEU A 83 -32.34 11.70 -7.70
N LYS A 84 -32.77 10.52 -8.19
CA LYS A 84 -32.41 10.02 -9.52
C LYS A 84 -30.89 10.02 -9.75
N VAL A 85 -30.15 9.52 -8.76
CA VAL A 85 -28.69 9.40 -8.77
C VAL A 85 -28.24 8.67 -10.05
N PRO A 86 -27.29 9.23 -10.83
CA PRO A 86 -26.84 8.63 -12.07
C PRO A 86 -25.99 7.39 -11.86
N TYR A 87 -25.91 6.55 -12.89
CA TYR A 87 -24.93 5.49 -12.97
C TYR A 87 -23.57 6.09 -13.34
N MET A 88 -22.51 5.74 -12.61
CA MET A 88 -21.18 6.35 -12.80
C MET A 88 -20.05 5.33 -12.89
N ARG A 89 -20.36 4.03 -13.03
CA ARG A 89 -19.32 3.01 -13.29
C ARG A 89 -19.03 2.93 -14.79
N PRO A 90 -17.76 2.79 -15.21
CA PRO A 90 -17.42 2.51 -16.60
C PRO A 90 -18.15 1.27 -17.14
N PRO A 91 -18.35 1.19 -18.48
CA PRO A 91 -18.74 -0.05 -19.14
C PRO A 91 -17.85 -1.22 -18.68
N PRO A 92 -18.38 -2.44 -18.51
CA PRO A 92 -17.63 -3.57 -17.95
C PRO A 92 -16.26 -3.82 -18.61
N GLU A 93 -16.16 -3.67 -19.93
CA GLU A 93 -14.95 -3.82 -20.72
C GLU A 93 -13.90 -2.71 -20.49
N CYS A 94 -14.33 -1.58 -19.93
CA CYS A 94 -13.49 -0.43 -19.61
C CYS A 94 -13.07 -0.37 -18.14
N ARG A 95 -13.42 -1.38 -17.33
CA ARG A 95 -13.01 -1.46 -15.92
C ARG A 95 -11.60 -2.00 -15.80
N THR A 96 -10.77 -1.35 -14.97
CA THR A 96 -9.34 -1.67 -14.87
C THR A 96 -9.03 -3.01 -14.17
N PHE A 97 -9.94 -3.47 -13.31
CA PHE A 97 -9.83 -4.72 -12.59
C PHE A 97 -11.20 -5.37 -12.39
N ASN A 98 -11.25 -6.69 -12.47
CA ASN A 98 -12.46 -7.47 -12.23
C ASN A 98 -12.28 -8.34 -10.98
N SER A 99 -13.21 -8.18 -10.03
CA SER A 99 -13.36 -9.05 -8.87
C SER A 99 -14.80 -9.57 -8.82
N SER A 100 -14.98 -10.86 -9.11
CA SER A 100 -16.31 -11.48 -9.06
C SER A 100 -16.89 -11.48 -7.65
N ALA A 101 -16.06 -11.55 -6.61
CA ALA A 101 -16.53 -11.45 -5.24
C ALA A 101 -16.97 -10.03 -4.88
N ALA A 102 -16.27 -8.99 -5.36
CA ALA A 102 -16.69 -7.61 -5.18
C ALA A 102 -18.04 -7.33 -5.86
N GLU A 103 -18.24 -7.81 -7.10
CA GLU A 103 -19.54 -7.66 -7.79
C GLU A 103 -20.69 -8.33 -7.01
N LYS A 104 -20.46 -9.49 -6.39
CA LYS A 104 -21.46 -10.13 -5.53
C LYS A 104 -21.83 -9.28 -4.31
N VAL A 105 -20.86 -8.58 -3.72
CA VAL A 105 -21.13 -7.64 -2.62
C VAL A 105 -21.97 -6.46 -3.12
N VAL A 106 -21.64 -5.92 -4.29
CA VAL A 106 -22.40 -4.83 -4.91
C VAL A 106 -23.85 -5.23 -5.15
N GLU A 107 -24.08 -6.35 -5.82
CA GLU A 107 -25.44 -6.83 -6.12
C GLU A 107 -26.22 -7.17 -4.84
N TYR A 108 -25.57 -7.80 -3.86
CA TYR A 108 -26.20 -8.08 -2.57
C TYR A 108 -26.63 -6.78 -1.88
N MET A 109 -25.73 -5.81 -1.74
CA MET A 109 -26.03 -4.56 -1.04
C MET A 109 -27.10 -3.75 -1.78
N LYS A 110 -27.02 -3.67 -3.11
CA LYS A 110 -28.01 -2.99 -3.95
C LYS A 110 -29.41 -3.57 -3.79
N ALA A 111 -29.54 -4.90 -3.68
CA ALA A 111 -30.83 -5.57 -3.45
C ALA A 111 -31.39 -5.39 -2.03
N HIS A 112 -30.54 -5.10 -1.04
CA HIS A 112 -30.95 -5.03 0.38
C HIS A 112 -31.02 -3.59 0.93
N MET A 113 -30.49 -2.61 0.22
CA MET A 113 -30.63 -1.20 0.58
C MET A 113 -32.04 -0.69 0.23
N ARG A 114 -32.76 -0.19 1.24
CA ARG A 114 -34.15 0.30 1.08
C ARG A 114 -34.25 1.55 0.22
N ASP A 115 -33.28 2.46 0.33
CA ASP A 115 -33.23 3.68 -0.45
C ASP A 115 -32.49 3.40 -1.78
N PRO A 116 -33.17 3.49 -2.95
CA PRO A 116 -32.55 3.24 -4.24
C PRO A 116 -31.46 4.25 -4.62
N ASP A 117 -31.54 5.49 -4.12
CA ASP A 117 -30.52 6.51 -4.37
C ASP A 117 -29.24 6.17 -3.60
N LEU A 118 -29.38 5.72 -2.34
CA LEU A 118 -28.25 5.23 -1.55
C LEU A 118 -27.65 3.95 -2.14
N ALA A 119 -28.50 3.03 -2.62
CA ALA A 119 -28.05 1.80 -3.30
C ALA A 119 -27.19 2.13 -4.52
N ARG A 120 -27.60 3.13 -5.32
CA ARG A 120 -26.82 3.59 -6.48
C ARG A 120 -25.50 4.25 -6.08
N LEU A 121 -25.50 5.08 -5.03
CA LEU A 121 -24.25 5.65 -4.51
C LEU A 121 -23.29 4.56 -4.04
N PHE A 122 -23.79 3.55 -3.33
CA PHE A 122 -22.97 2.42 -2.91
C PHE A 122 -22.37 1.67 -4.11
N GLU A 123 -23.19 1.35 -5.11
CA GLU A 123 -22.74 0.68 -6.34
C GLU A 123 -21.65 1.48 -7.08
N ASN A 124 -21.85 2.80 -7.21
CA ASN A 124 -20.86 3.67 -7.85
C ASN A 124 -19.55 3.75 -7.02
N SER A 125 -19.64 3.91 -5.70
CA SER A 125 -18.47 4.20 -4.86
C SER A 125 -17.69 2.96 -4.42
N PHE A 126 -18.35 1.82 -4.16
CA PHE A 126 -17.70 0.60 -3.69
C PHE A 126 -16.74 0.03 -4.74
N SER A 127 -17.13 0.05 -6.01
CA SER A 127 -16.34 -0.51 -7.11
C SER A 127 -15.36 0.47 -7.74
N MET A 128 -15.50 1.78 -7.50
CA MET A 128 -14.71 2.82 -8.16
C MET A 128 -13.19 2.54 -8.19
N PRO A 129 -12.53 2.11 -7.09
CA PRO A 129 -11.11 1.81 -7.12
C PRO A 129 -10.75 0.67 -8.09
N LEU A 130 -11.52 -0.43 -8.08
CA LEU A 130 -11.30 -1.55 -8.99
C LEU A 130 -11.59 -1.16 -10.44
N ASP A 131 -12.63 -0.37 -10.64
CA ASP A 131 -13.07 0.04 -11.97
C ASP A 131 -12.07 1.00 -12.64
N THR A 132 -11.32 1.80 -11.88
CA THR A 132 -10.64 2.98 -12.45
C THR A 132 -9.20 3.19 -12.02
N THR A 133 -8.76 2.67 -10.87
CA THR A 133 -7.46 3.05 -10.30
C THR A 133 -6.37 1.99 -10.45
N ILE A 134 -6.69 0.79 -10.93
CA ILE A 134 -5.71 -0.29 -11.16
C ILE A 134 -5.05 -0.11 -12.54
N LYS A 135 -4.24 0.95 -12.68
CA LYS A 135 -3.65 1.37 -13.95
C LYS A 135 -2.79 0.29 -14.60
N TRP A 136 -2.08 -0.49 -13.78
CA TRP A 136 -1.34 -1.65 -14.26
C TRP A 136 -1.29 -2.77 -13.20
N PHE A 137 -1.40 -4.01 -13.65
CA PHE A 137 -1.33 -5.19 -12.80
C PHE A 137 -0.82 -6.38 -13.61
N ASP A 138 0.30 -6.94 -13.16
CA ASP A 138 0.97 -8.09 -13.74
C ASP A 138 1.12 -9.18 -12.65
N PRO A 139 0.24 -10.20 -12.65
CA PRO A 139 0.29 -11.28 -11.66
C PRO A 139 1.52 -12.18 -11.81
N GLU A 140 2.10 -12.29 -13.01
CA GLU A 140 3.30 -13.12 -13.24
C GLU A 140 4.53 -12.48 -12.60
N LYS A 141 4.67 -11.16 -12.75
CA LYS A 141 5.74 -10.41 -12.07
C LYS A 141 5.42 -10.18 -10.58
N GLY A 142 4.15 -10.31 -10.19
CA GLY A 142 3.67 -9.95 -8.86
C GLY A 142 3.84 -8.46 -8.60
N LEU A 143 3.54 -7.62 -9.59
CA LEU A 143 3.68 -6.17 -9.50
C LEU A 143 2.39 -5.48 -9.93
N SER A 144 2.13 -4.33 -9.35
CA SER A 144 0.98 -3.49 -9.68
C SER A 144 1.32 -2.02 -9.57
N PHE A 145 0.49 -1.19 -10.16
CA PHE A 145 0.53 0.26 -10.06
C PHE A 145 -0.89 0.80 -9.88
N ILE A 146 -1.13 1.39 -8.71
CA ILE A 146 -2.44 1.89 -8.28
C ILE A 146 -2.40 3.41 -8.28
N VAL A 147 -3.18 4.03 -9.15
CA VAL A 147 -3.25 5.49 -9.22
C VAL A 147 -4.24 6.03 -8.19
N THR A 148 -4.16 7.32 -7.90
CA THR A 148 -4.94 7.97 -6.85
C THR A 148 -5.99 8.94 -7.39
N GLY A 149 -6.19 8.92 -8.71
CA GLY A 149 -7.05 9.81 -9.47
C GLY A 149 -6.41 10.15 -10.82
N GLU A 150 -6.53 11.42 -11.22
CA GLU A 150 -6.11 11.94 -12.54
C GLU A 150 -4.59 11.83 -12.85
N ARG A 151 -3.76 11.51 -11.84
CA ARG A 151 -2.31 11.47 -11.98
C ARG A 151 -1.84 10.04 -11.98
N ASP A 152 -1.02 9.70 -12.96
CA ASP A 152 -0.30 8.43 -13.05
C ASP A 152 0.85 8.37 -12.03
N ALA A 153 0.49 8.46 -10.75
CA ALA A 153 1.36 8.37 -9.58
C ALA A 153 0.63 7.65 -8.43
N GLN A 154 1.38 6.85 -7.68
CA GLN A 154 0.87 6.03 -6.58
C GLN A 154 1.32 6.58 -5.23
N TRP A 155 0.40 7.11 -4.43
CA TRP A 155 0.65 7.38 -3.00
C TRP A 155 0.28 6.15 -2.19
N MET A 156 1.19 5.71 -1.32
CA MET A 156 0.99 4.49 -0.50
C MET A 156 -0.22 4.61 0.43
N ARG A 157 -0.41 5.79 1.04
CA ARG A 157 -1.55 6.08 1.91
C ARG A 157 -2.87 5.91 1.17
N ASP A 158 -2.97 6.55 0.01
CA ASP A 158 -4.19 6.60 -0.78
C ASP A 158 -4.50 5.22 -1.40
N THR A 159 -3.46 4.47 -1.80
CA THR A 159 -3.58 3.07 -2.25
C THR A 159 -4.23 2.18 -1.19
N GLU A 160 -3.74 2.26 0.04
CA GLU A 160 -4.29 1.45 1.12
C GLU A 160 -5.71 1.89 1.48
N LEU A 161 -5.95 3.20 1.63
CA LEU A 161 -7.25 3.72 2.05
C LEU A 161 -8.34 3.46 1.02
N GLN A 162 -8.05 3.62 -0.27
CA GLN A 162 -9.04 3.41 -1.33
C GLN A 162 -9.43 1.94 -1.48
N LEU A 163 -8.61 0.99 -1.02
CA LEU A 163 -8.87 -0.45 -1.12
C LEU A 163 -9.26 -1.09 0.22
N ALA A 164 -9.28 -0.33 1.31
CA ALA A 164 -9.44 -0.88 2.66
C ALA A 164 -10.76 -1.64 2.89
N HIS A 165 -11.85 -1.26 2.21
CA HIS A 165 -13.13 -1.97 2.32
C HIS A 165 -13.08 -3.38 1.71
N LEU A 166 -12.12 -3.65 0.81
CA LEU A 166 -11.98 -4.91 0.11
C LEU A 166 -11.28 -5.99 0.93
N TYR A 167 -10.70 -5.67 2.09
CA TYR A 167 -10.04 -6.67 2.94
C TYR A 167 -10.95 -7.85 3.30
N ARG A 168 -12.24 -7.58 3.55
CA ARG A 168 -13.24 -8.61 3.86
C ARG A 168 -13.59 -9.51 2.66
N VAL A 169 -13.27 -9.06 1.45
CA VAL A 169 -13.53 -9.77 0.19
C VAL A 169 -12.36 -10.70 -0.17
N LEU A 170 -11.14 -10.42 0.30
CA LEU A 170 -9.92 -11.19 0.00
C LEU A 170 -10.02 -12.72 0.18
N PRO A 171 -10.71 -13.27 1.21
CA PRO A 171 -10.83 -14.72 1.34
C PRO A 171 -11.52 -15.39 0.14
N TRP A 172 -12.33 -14.63 -0.60
CA TRP A 172 -13.26 -15.13 -1.61
C TRP A 172 -12.80 -14.89 -3.06
N ASP A 173 -11.67 -14.22 -3.27
CA ASP A 173 -11.19 -13.84 -4.60
C ASP A 173 -9.66 -13.92 -4.69
N GLU A 174 -9.18 -14.92 -5.42
CA GLU A 174 -7.75 -15.16 -5.60
C GLU A 174 -7.07 -14.06 -6.44
N ASN A 175 -7.73 -13.57 -7.48
CA ASN A 175 -7.17 -12.50 -8.32
C ASN A 175 -7.01 -11.21 -7.49
N LEU A 176 -7.98 -10.91 -6.63
CA LEU A 176 -7.89 -9.81 -5.69
C LEU A 176 -6.77 -10.02 -4.66
N ARG A 177 -6.57 -11.24 -4.14
CA ARG A 177 -5.41 -11.54 -3.29
C ARG A 177 -4.08 -11.30 -4.01
N ASN A 178 -3.99 -11.70 -5.27
CA ASN A 178 -2.79 -11.48 -6.08
C ASN A 178 -2.53 -9.98 -6.31
N LEU A 179 -3.58 -9.18 -6.54
CA LEU A 179 -3.46 -7.73 -6.60
C LEU A 179 -2.87 -7.15 -5.31
N PHE A 180 -3.40 -7.52 -4.14
CA PHE A 180 -2.88 -7.00 -2.86
C PHE A 180 -1.44 -7.44 -2.59
N LYS A 181 -1.06 -8.67 -2.92
CA LYS A 181 0.35 -9.11 -2.84
C LYS A 181 1.25 -8.30 -3.78
N SER A 182 0.78 -8.03 -4.99
CA SER A 182 1.49 -7.18 -5.94
C SER A 182 1.65 -5.75 -5.44
N ILE A 183 0.65 -5.18 -4.77
CA ILE A 183 0.74 -3.85 -4.14
C ILE A 183 1.83 -3.88 -3.06
N ILE A 184 1.78 -4.85 -2.14
CA ILE A 184 2.76 -4.99 -1.07
C ILE A 184 4.18 -5.14 -1.64
N LYS A 185 4.35 -5.94 -2.70
CA LYS A 185 5.66 -6.13 -3.35
C LYS A 185 6.15 -4.85 -4.06
N THR A 186 5.28 -4.14 -4.78
CA THR A 186 5.63 -2.84 -5.40
C THR A 186 6.04 -1.82 -4.33
N GLU A 187 5.26 -1.69 -3.25
CA GLU A 187 5.56 -0.73 -2.17
C GLU A 187 6.82 -1.13 -1.39
N THR A 188 7.06 -2.43 -1.21
CA THR A 188 8.31 -2.96 -0.64
C THR A 188 9.53 -2.49 -1.46
N ARG A 189 9.48 -2.67 -2.79
CA ARG A 189 10.54 -2.22 -3.72
C ARG A 189 10.82 -0.72 -3.57
N PHE A 190 9.75 0.07 -3.43
CA PHE A 190 9.85 1.51 -3.24
C PHE A 190 10.48 1.87 -1.89
N LEU A 191 9.95 1.33 -0.79
CA LEU A 191 10.36 1.66 0.57
C LEU A 191 11.78 1.24 0.92
N THR A 192 12.31 0.19 0.29
CA THR A 192 13.73 -0.20 0.45
C THR A 192 14.69 0.89 -0.01
N ASN A 193 14.28 1.73 -0.96
CA ASN A 193 15.14 2.75 -1.57
C ASN A 193 14.72 4.20 -1.23
N TRP A 194 13.42 4.41 -0.99
CA TRP A 194 12.78 5.73 -0.94
C TRP A 194 11.90 5.93 0.28
N THR A 195 12.34 5.45 1.44
CA THR A 195 11.55 5.40 2.68
C THR A 195 11.09 6.79 3.19
N PHE A 196 11.72 7.88 2.76
CA PHE A 196 11.29 9.24 3.10
C PHE A 196 10.20 9.79 2.18
N CYS A 197 9.87 9.09 1.09
CA CYS A 197 9.03 9.60 0.03
C CYS A 197 7.59 9.08 0.13
N SER A 198 6.63 9.89 -0.34
CA SER A 198 5.20 9.62 -0.22
C SER A 198 4.62 8.90 -1.44
N ALA A 199 5.15 9.18 -2.63
CA ALA A 199 4.57 8.72 -3.88
C ALA A 199 5.60 8.24 -4.91
N MET A 200 5.23 7.20 -5.65
CA MET A 200 6.07 6.57 -6.67
C MET A 200 5.54 6.79 -8.08
N GLN A 201 6.47 6.75 -9.03
CA GLN A 201 6.20 6.63 -10.46
C GLN A 201 5.77 5.20 -10.79
N PRO A 202 5.26 4.95 -12.01
CA PRO A 202 5.00 3.59 -12.47
C PRO A 202 6.26 2.72 -12.38
N PRO A 203 6.14 1.43 -12.00
CA PRO A 203 7.24 0.48 -12.14
C PRO A 203 7.72 0.44 -13.60
N PRO A 204 9.03 0.43 -13.88
CA PRO A 204 9.54 0.37 -15.26
C PRO A 204 8.93 -0.76 -16.08
N GLU A 205 8.68 -1.92 -15.45
CA GLU A 205 8.09 -3.12 -16.08
C GLU A 205 6.67 -2.92 -16.60
N SER A 206 5.99 -1.84 -16.19
CA SER A 206 4.71 -1.44 -16.73
C SER A 206 4.82 -0.85 -18.13
N GLY A 207 5.99 -0.33 -18.54
CA GLY A 207 6.16 0.41 -19.78
C GLY A 207 5.45 1.77 -19.80
N LEU A 208 4.85 2.20 -18.67
CA LEU A 208 4.28 3.53 -18.53
C LEU A 208 5.40 4.56 -18.31
N PRO A 209 5.34 5.73 -18.96
CA PRO A 209 6.32 6.77 -18.74
C PRO A 209 6.11 7.42 -17.35
N PRO A 210 7.19 7.86 -16.68
CA PRO A 210 7.05 8.68 -15.48
C PRO A 210 6.46 10.05 -15.84
N ILE A 211 5.68 10.62 -14.93
CA ILE A 211 5.11 11.97 -15.10
C ILE A 211 5.91 13.00 -14.32
N LEU A 212 6.13 14.18 -14.90
CA LEU A 212 6.88 15.25 -14.24
C LEU A 212 6.05 15.89 -13.12
N ASN A 213 6.60 15.91 -11.91
CA ASN A 213 6.06 16.70 -10.82
C ASN A 213 6.58 18.14 -10.93
N LYS A 214 5.67 19.11 -11.03
CA LYS A 214 5.98 20.55 -11.14
C LYS A 214 6.23 21.23 -9.79
N ASP A 215 6.12 20.48 -8.68
CA ASP A 215 6.39 21.00 -7.34
C ASP A 215 7.86 21.47 -7.23
N PRO A 216 8.13 22.69 -6.71
CA PRO A 216 9.47 23.24 -6.56
C PRO A 216 10.43 22.38 -5.71
N THR A 217 9.92 21.45 -4.89
CA THR A 217 10.73 20.48 -4.14
C THR A 217 11.34 19.38 -5.01
N HIS A 218 10.86 19.22 -6.26
CA HIS A 218 11.47 18.35 -7.29
C HIS A 218 12.50 19.08 -8.16
N LYS A 219 13.10 20.17 -7.66
CA LYS A 219 14.14 20.90 -8.37
C LYS A 219 15.30 19.97 -8.72
N ILE A 220 15.53 19.82 -10.02
CA ILE A 220 16.77 19.28 -10.57
C ILE A 220 17.85 20.33 -10.30
N VAL A 221 18.76 20.04 -9.36
CA VAL A 221 19.83 20.98 -9.01
C VAL A 221 20.95 20.96 -10.07
N SER A 222 21.16 19.82 -10.74
CA SER A 222 21.96 19.66 -11.98
C SER A 222 21.76 18.25 -12.59
N ASP A 223 22.24 18.01 -13.82
CA ASP A 223 22.23 16.69 -14.51
C ASP A 223 22.93 15.57 -13.72
N SER A 224 23.88 15.93 -12.86
CA SER A 224 24.63 15.01 -11.98
C SER A 224 24.11 14.98 -10.54
N MET A 225 23.10 15.79 -10.20
CA MET A 225 22.56 15.93 -8.85
C MET A 225 21.04 15.98 -8.84
N GLN A 226 20.40 14.90 -9.34
CA GLN A 226 19.02 14.59 -8.97
C GLN A 226 18.99 13.98 -7.57
N LEU A 227 18.66 14.81 -6.57
CA LEU A 227 18.42 14.36 -5.19
C LEU A 227 17.29 13.31 -5.13
N ILE A 228 16.36 13.36 -6.10
CA ILE A 228 15.22 12.48 -6.26
C ILE A 228 15.16 12.09 -7.76
N PRO A 229 15.27 10.80 -8.12
CA PRO A 229 15.15 10.38 -9.51
C PRO A 229 13.69 10.49 -9.92
N ASN A 230 13.42 11.42 -10.83
CA ASN A 230 12.08 11.71 -11.33
C ASN A 230 11.39 10.51 -12.01
N HIS A 231 12.15 9.46 -12.36
CA HIS A 231 11.65 8.24 -12.99
C HIS A 231 11.21 7.17 -12.00
N THR A 232 11.59 7.27 -10.71
CA THR A 232 11.17 6.31 -9.67
C THR A 232 10.24 6.95 -8.66
N VAL A 233 10.50 8.21 -8.31
CA VAL A 233 9.75 8.93 -7.27
C VAL A 233 8.94 10.05 -7.90
N TYR A 234 7.65 10.08 -7.58
CA TYR A 234 6.78 11.18 -7.96
C TYR A 234 6.79 12.30 -6.92
N GLU A 235 6.79 11.95 -5.62
CA GLU A 235 6.79 12.91 -4.53
C GLU A 235 7.61 12.41 -3.32
N CYS A 236 8.55 13.24 -2.84
CA CYS A 236 9.28 13.00 -1.60
C CYS A 236 8.87 13.94 -0.45
N LYS A 237 7.56 14.07 -0.20
CA LYS A 237 7.07 14.71 1.01
C LYS A 237 7.00 13.69 2.12
N TRP A 238 7.87 13.82 3.11
CA TRP A 238 7.87 12.94 4.28
C TRP A 238 6.50 12.94 4.97
N ASN A 239 5.93 11.74 5.12
CA ASN A 239 4.69 11.54 5.86
C ASN A 239 4.69 10.17 6.55
N VAL A 240 4.61 10.19 7.89
CA VAL A 240 4.50 8.97 8.72
C VAL A 240 3.32 8.09 8.32
N ALA A 241 2.23 8.69 7.81
CA ALA A 241 1.05 7.95 7.37
C ALA A 241 1.34 7.02 6.19
N SER A 242 2.30 7.36 5.31
CA SER A 242 2.67 6.49 4.19
C SER A 242 3.30 5.19 4.68
N LEU A 243 4.20 5.26 5.68
CA LEU A 243 4.81 4.07 6.27
C LEU A 243 3.79 3.23 7.06
N ALA A 244 2.92 3.90 7.81
CA ALA A 244 1.84 3.23 8.53
C ALA A 244 0.88 2.50 7.58
N SER A 245 0.63 3.06 6.39
CA SER A 245 -0.26 2.46 5.39
C SER A 245 0.31 1.16 4.82
N PHE A 246 1.61 1.14 4.49
CA PHE A 246 2.30 -0.08 4.06
C PHE A 246 2.27 -1.20 5.12
N LEU A 247 2.50 -0.84 6.39
CA LEU A 247 2.41 -1.80 7.50
C LEU A 247 0.97 -2.29 7.68
N ARG A 248 -0.01 -1.38 7.55
CA ARG A 248 -1.43 -1.70 7.69
C ARG A 248 -1.93 -2.62 6.58
N ILE A 249 -1.61 -2.35 5.32
CA ILE A 249 -2.02 -3.20 4.20
C ILE A 249 -1.41 -4.60 4.31
N SER A 250 -0.13 -4.70 4.69
CA SER A 250 0.56 -5.97 4.93
C SER A 250 -0.14 -6.79 6.02
N ARG A 251 -0.41 -6.16 7.18
CA ARG A 251 -1.10 -6.80 8.30
C ARG A 251 -2.54 -7.18 7.95
N LYS A 252 -3.29 -6.29 7.32
CA LYS A 252 -4.70 -6.51 6.96
C LYS A 252 -4.84 -7.62 5.92
N TYR A 253 -3.92 -7.70 4.97
CA TYR A 253 -3.85 -8.83 4.05
C TYR A 253 -3.73 -10.15 4.83
N TRP A 254 -2.69 -10.31 5.65
CA TRP A 254 -2.49 -11.53 6.46
C TRP A 254 -3.67 -11.84 7.39
N GLU A 255 -4.23 -10.83 8.06
CA GLU A 255 -5.36 -11.02 8.98
C GLU A 255 -6.57 -11.69 8.29
N HIS A 256 -6.83 -11.31 7.04
CA HIS A 256 -7.97 -11.79 6.25
C HIS A 256 -7.67 -13.04 5.43
N THR A 257 -6.45 -13.21 4.91
CA THR A 257 -6.11 -14.34 4.02
C THR A 257 -5.40 -15.49 4.73
N LYS A 258 -4.75 -15.21 5.87
CA LYS A 258 -3.76 -16.08 6.53
C LYS A 258 -2.57 -16.46 5.63
N ASP A 259 -2.36 -15.73 4.53
CA ASP A 259 -1.24 -15.87 3.61
C ASP A 259 -0.15 -14.89 4.01
N ASP A 260 1.01 -15.40 4.40
CA ASP A 260 2.23 -14.65 4.73
C ASP A 260 3.30 -14.73 3.63
N SER A 261 2.96 -15.23 2.43
CA SER A 261 3.90 -15.34 1.30
C SER A 261 4.48 -14.00 0.81
N PHE A 262 3.88 -12.88 1.21
CA PHE A 262 4.42 -11.54 0.96
C PHE A 262 5.60 -11.18 1.89
N VAL A 263 5.80 -11.92 2.99
CA VAL A 263 6.90 -11.71 3.94
C VAL A 263 8.18 -12.28 3.35
N THR A 264 8.77 -11.53 2.43
CA THR A 264 10.05 -11.87 1.81
C THR A 264 11.22 -11.20 2.56
N PRO A 265 12.47 -11.60 2.25
CA PRO A 265 13.64 -10.87 2.72
C PRO A 265 13.59 -9.37 2.34
N GLU A 266 13.11 -9.01 1.16
CA GLU A 266 12.93 -7.61 0.73
C GLU A 266 11.90 -6.88 1.58
N TRP A 267 10.77 -7.53 1.90
CA TRP A 267 9.74 -6.95 2.78
C TRP A 267 10.31 -6.68 4.17
N THR A 268 11.09 -7.63 4.69
CA THR A 268 11.76 -7.49 5.98
C THR A 268 12.74 -6.31 5.98
N GLU A 269 13.53 -6.16 4.91
CA GLU A 269 14.41 -5.01 4.72
C GLU A 269 13.63 -3.70 4.68
N ALA A 270 12.51 -3.62 3.94
CA ALA A 270 11.66 -2.43 3.90
C ALA A 270 11.13 -2.07 5.30
N VAL A 271 10.73 -3.06 6.11
CA VAL A 271 10.30 -2.82 7.50
C VAL A 271 11.46 -2.31 8.36
N TRP A 272 12.68 -2.84 8.22
CA TRP A 272 13.85 -2.29 8.91
C TRP A 272 14.12 -0.83 8.53
N ARG A 273 14.00 -0.49 7.23
CA ARG A 273 14.12 0.90 6.76
C ARG A 273 13.08 1.81 7.40
N ILE A 274 11.83 1.34 7.51
CA ILE A 274 10.76 2.09 8.20
C ILE A 274 11.16 2.38 9.64
N MET A 275 11.61 1.36 10.38
CA MET A 275 12.01 1.53 11.79
C MET A 275 13.19 2.49 11.95
N ASP A 276 14.18 2.41 11.06
CA ASP A 276 15.31 3.34 11.02
C ASP A 276 14.85 4.79 10.82
N VAL A 277 13.97 5.02 9.82
CA VAL A 277 13.45 6.36 9.55
C VAL A 277 12.63 6.88 10.72
N LEU A 278 11.76 6.07 11.32
CA LEU A 278 10.96 6.46 12.48
C LEU A 278 11.87 6.85 13.65
N ASN A 279 12.89 6.04 13.97
CA ASN A 279 13.86 6.33 15.01
C ASN A 279 14.59 7.65 14.75
N VAL A 280 15.01 7.90 13.51
CA VAL A 280 15.69 9.15 13.16
C VAL A 280 14.77 10.36 13.35
N GLN A 281 13.50 10.24 12.98
CA GLN A 281 12.52 11.32 13.10
C GLN A 281 12.13 11.64 14.55
N THR A 282 12.46 10.77 15.53
CA THR A 282 12.33 11.11 16.97
C THR A 282 13.31 12.19 17.44
N ARG A 283 14.37 12.49 16.67
CA ARG A 283 15.49 13.35 17.12
C ARG A 283 15.24 14.85 16.95
N GLY A 284 14.04 15.26 16.50
CA GLY A 284 13.59 16.66 16.47
C GLY A 284 14.32 17.60 15.50
N LYS A 285 15.34 17.13 14.78
CA LYS A 285 15.92 17.85 13.65
C LYS A 285 15.31 17.26 12.39
N MET A 286 14.45 18.01 11.70
CA MET A 286 14.14 17.67 10.31
C MET A 286 15.47 17.51 9.59
N LEU A 287 15.75 16.29 9.15
CA LEU A 287 16.82 16.05 8.21
C LEU A 287 16.57 17.01 7.04
N ASN A 288 17.46 17.98 6.84
CA ASN A 288 17.40 18.78 5.62
C ASN A 288 17.47 17.85 4.40
N GLU A 289 17.02 18.30 3.23
CA GLU A 289 16.94 17.47 2.01
C GLU A 289 18.27 16.75 1.71
N VAL A 290 19.40 17.40 2.02
CA VAL A 290 20.75 16.83 1.93
C VAL A 290 20.96 15.66 2.89
N THR A 291 20.46 15.73 4.12
CA THR A 291 20.59 14.63 5.10
C THR A 291 19.64 13.47 4.77
N GLN A 292 18.45 13.74 4.23
CA GLN A 292 17.58 12.69 3.67
C GLN A 292 18.28 11.93 2.52
N PHE A 293 19.00 12.65 1.65
CA PHE A 293 19.85 12.07 0.61
C PHE A 293 21.04 11.28 1.19
N HIS A 294 21.71 11.78 2.23
CA HIS A 294 22.82 11.07 2.89
C HIS A 294 22.38 9.79 3.63
N PHE A 295 21.10 9.69 4.03
CA PHE A 295 20.56 8.43 4.54
C PHE A 295 20.62 7.30 3.51
N ARG A 296 20.55 7.59 2.19
CA ARG A 296 20.83 6.58 1.15
C ARG A 296 22.22 5.95 1.28
N LYS A 297 23.25 6.73 1.64
CA LYS A 297 24.63 6.25 1.78
C LYS A 297 24.90 5.59 3.13
N ARG A 298 24.15 5.94 4.19
CA ARG A 298 24.29 5.28 5.50
C ARG A 298 23.55 3.96 5.55
N ALA A 299 22.48 3.82 4.77
CA ALA A 299 21.69 2.60 4.60
C ALA A 299 22.51 1.39 4.09
N SER A 300 23.64 1.59 3.42
CA SER A 300 24.57 0.50 3.03
C SER A 300 25.39 -0.04 4.20
N LYS A 301 25.30 0.57 5.40
CA LYS A 301 25.78 0.01 6.66
C LYS A 301 24.57 -0.20 7.59
N PRO A 302 24.38 -1.39 8.19
CA PRO A 302 23.36 -1.57 9.21
C PRO A 302 23.49 -0.49 10.27
N ILE A 303 22.40 0.24 10.55
CA ILE A 303 22.34 1.04 11.78
C ILE A 303 22.46 0.04 12.93
N ALA A 304 23.27 0.39 13.94
CA ALA A 304 23.49 -0.48 15.09
C ALA A 304 22.13 -1.01 15.60
N PRO A 305 22.01 -2.33 15.84
CA PRO A 305 20.74 -2.94 16.20
C PRO A 305 20.13 -2.19 17.39
N TRP A 306 18.80 -2.06 17.36
CA TRP A 306 18.00 -1.55 18.47
C TRP A 306 18.56 -2.07 19.80
N PRO A 307 18.66 -1.26 20.87
CA PRO A 307 19.11 -1.76 22.17
C PRO A 307 18.18 -2.89 22.55
N ARG A 308 18.67 -4.12 22.39
CA ARG A 308 17.97 -5.33 22.81
C ARG A 308 17.98 -5.24 24.32
N THR A 309 16.81 -5.17 24.94
CA THR A 309 16.70 -5.52 26.36
C THR A 309 17.41 -6.85 26.53
N PRO A 310 18.43 -6.94 27.41
CA PRO A 310 19.08 -8.21 27.68
C PRO A 310 17.99 -9.21 28.07
N ALA A 311 17.99 -10.38 27.44
CA ALA A 311 17.17 -11.48 27.91
C ALA A 311 17.57 -11.73 29.38
N LYS A 312 16.58 -11.68 30.27
CA LYS A 312 16.72 -12.21 31.63
C LYS A 312 16.62 -13.72 31.58
#